data_AF-A0AAU7XNH5-F1
#
_entry.id   AF-A0AAU7XNH5-F1
#
_cell.length_a   1.000
_cell.length_b   1.000
_cell.length_c   1.000
_cell.angle_alpha   90.00
_cell.angle_beta   90.00
_cell.angle_gamma   90.00
#
_symmetry.space_group_name_H-M   'P 1'
#
loop_
_entity.id
_entity.type
_entity.pdbx_description
1 polymer ?
#
loop_
_entity_poly.entity_id
_entity_poly.type
_entity_poly.pdbx_seq_one_letter_code
_entity_poly.pdbx_strand_id
1 'polypeptide(L)'
;MSSIFLMRLVFDLTAAGLLLFGFSYWWLGNVAHEVAGTALFLLVIIHNLFNRRWYRTPPKARRASRELFNTVVTFILMVVMLVLIVTSILISNALSSVMSAYGGFTVMQIHTMAAYWALVIVAIHLGLRWPLLMGLARNALGLQRDSRTRTVVLRLIVIMIAVHGVWSSFELGLGSKLSMQMTLDWWNFEESVAGFFIHCIAIAGLFMLLSYYASQGVAVAQTQGR
;
A
#
# COMPACT_ATOMS: atom_id res chain seq x y z
N MET A 1 -4.81 -6.32 -24.25
CA MET A 1 -5.24 -5.73 -22.97
C MET A 1 -5.58 -4.27 -23.22
N SER A 2 -6.63 -3.70 -22.61
CA SER A 2 -6.99 -2.30 -22.88
C SER A 2 -5.96 -1.34 -22.28
N SER A 3 -5.52 -0.33 -23.03
CA SER A 3 -4.51 0.65 -22.60
C SER A 3 -4.89 1.35 -21.28
N ILE A 4 -6.19 1.54 -21.04
CA ILE A 4 -6.75 2.12 -19.82
C ILE A 4 -6.43 1.29 -18.58
N PHE A 5 -6.45 -0.04 -18.71
CA PHE A 5 -6.17 -0.92 -17.59
C PHE A 5 -4.69 -0.84 -17.17
N LEU A 6 -3.78 -0.87 -18.15
CA LEU A 6 -2.35 -0.77 -17.89
C LEU A 6 -1.98 0.59 -17.27
N MET A 7 -2.60 1.67 -17.73
CA MET A 7 -2.43 3.01 -17.14
C MET A 7 -2.83 3.05 -15.66
N ARG A 8 -3.95 2.41 -15.28
CA ARG A 8 -4.37 2.33 -13.87
C ARG A 8 -3.34 1.63 -13.01
N LEU A 9 -2.77 0.53 -13.52
CA LEU A 9 -1.75 -0.21 -12.80
C LEU A 9 -0.47 0.62 -12.63
N VAL A 10 -0.05 1.35 -13.67
CA VAL A 10 1.10 2.26 -13.58
C VAL A 10 0.86 3.31 -12.49
N PHE A 11 -0.34 3.91 -12.43
CA PHE A 11 -0.68 4.84 -11.36
C PHE A 11 -0.61 4.19 -9.97
N ASP A 12 -1.12 2.96 -9.81
CA ASP A 12 -1.08 2.25 -8.53
C ASP A 12 0.38 1.99 -8.08
N LEU A 13 1.24 1.54 -9.01
CA LEU A 13 2.65 1.25 -8.70
C LEU A 13 3.46 2.52 -8.45
N THR A 14 3.24 3.58 -9.23
CA THR A 14 3.90 4.88 -9.01
C THR A 14 3.45 5.49 -7.68
N ALA A 15 2.17 5.41 -7.33
CA ALA A 15 1.68 5.87 -6.03
C ALA A 15 2.28 5.07 -4.87
N ALA A 16 2.38 3.73 -4.99
CA ALA A 16 3.04 2.90 -3.98
C ALA A 16 4.52 3.25 -3.82
N GLY A 17 5.23 3.52 -4.92
CA GLY A 17 6.62 3.97 -4.90
C GLY A 17 6.81 5.33 -4.24
N LEU A 18 5.95 6.31 -4.55
CA LEU A 18 5.96 7.63 -3.92
C LEU A 18 5.62 7.55 -2.42
N LEU A 19 4.66 6.70 -2.04
CA LEU A 19 4.33 6.45 -0.64
C LEU A 19 5.53 5.87 0.12
N LEU A 20 6.21 4.87 -0.45
CA LEU A 20 7.44 4.33 0.13
C LEU A 20 8.49 5.44 0.25
N PHE A 21 8.75 6.19 -0.83
CA PHE A 21 9.68 7.32 -0.79
C PHE A 21 9.34 8.33 0.31
N GLY A 22 8.05 8.55 0.63
CA GLY A 22 7.65 9.38 1.77
C GLY A 22 8.28 8.97 3.11
N PHE A 23 8.55 7.68 3.33
CA PHE A 23 9.24 7.23 4.56
C PHE A 23 10.72 7.61 4.62
N SER A 24 11.31 8.10 3.53
CA SER A 24 12.70 8.58 3.49
C SER A 24 12.91 9.93 4.19
N TYR A 25 11.88 10.45 4.87
CA TYR A 25 11.86 11.74 5.55
C TYR A 25 13.13 12.03 6.36
N TRP A 26 13.55 11.06 7.17
CA TRP A 26 14.68 11.22 8.08
C TRP A 26 16.03 11.40 7.38
N TRP A 27 16.15 10.99 6.12
CA TRP A 27 17.40 11.06 5.34
C TRP A 27 17.39 12.19 4.30
N LEU A 28 16.24 12.45 3.67
CA LEU A 28 16.12 13.44 2.60
C LEU A 28 15.50 14.78 3.05
N GLY A 29 15.00 14.86 4.28
CA GLY A 29 14.47 16.07 4.89
C GLY A 29 13.09 16.50 4.38
N ASN A 30 12.62 17.64 4.89
CA ASN A 30 11.26 18.16 4.66
C ASN A 30 10.96 18.39 3.17
N VAL A 31 11.88 19.03 2.44
CA VAL A 31 11.62 19.45 1.04
C VAL A 31 11.33 18.24 0.15
N ALA A 32 12.17 17.21 0.21
CA ALA A 32 11.97 16.01 -0.59
C ALA A 32 10.66 15.29 -0.23
N HIS A 33 10.36 15.20 1.07
CA HIS A 33 9.13 14.59 1.57
C HIS A 33 7.88 15.36 1.11
N GLU A 34 7.86 16.69 1.19
CA GLU A 34 6.73 17.52 0.78
C GLU A 34 6.51 17.49 -0.73
N VAL A 35 7.58 17.50 -1.53
CA VAL A 35 7.49 17.36 -2.99
C VAL A 35 6.92 16.00 -3.38
N ALA A 36 7.41 14.92 -2.75
CA ALA A 36 6.92 13.57 -3.01
C ALA A 36 5.47 13.39 -2.55
N GLY A 37 5.10 13.91 -1.37
CA GLY A 37 3.74 13.92 -0.87
C GLY A 37 2.79 14.68 -1.79
N THR A 38 3.19 15.86 -2.27
CA THR A 38 2.42 16.64 -3.25
C THR A 38 2.21 15.86 -4.54
N ALA A 39 3.27 15.25 -5.08
CA ALA A 39 3.19 14.41 -6.27
C ALA A 39 2.26 13.20 -6.06
N LEU A 40 2.35 12.54 -4.91
CA LEU A 40 1.49 11.42 -4.52
C LEU A 40 0.01 11.84 -4.49
N PHE A 41 -0.32 12.95 -3.84
CA PHE A 41 -1.70 13.40 -3.71
C PHE A 41 -2.30 13.85 -5.04
N LEU A 42 -1.52 14.55 -5.87
CA LEU A 42 -1.94 14.88 -7.24
C LEU A 42 -2.22 13.60 -8.05
N LEU A 43 -1.34 12.60 -7.96
CA LEU A 43 -1.52 11.33 -8.64
C LEU A 43 -2.77 10.60 -8.16
N VAL A 44 -3.05 10.59 -6.84
CA VAL A 44 -4.26 9.99 -6.26
C VAL A 44 -5.52 10.72 -6.72
N ILE A 45 -5.51 12.06 -6.78
CA ILE A 45 -6.64 12.84 -7.30
C ILE A 45 -6.90 12.49 -8.76
N ILE A 46 -5.86 12.52 -9.60
CA ILE A 46 -5.95 12.14 -11.02
C ILE A 46 -6.47 10.71 -11.16
N HIS A 47 -5.91 9.77 -10.41
CA HIS A 47 -6.35 8.37 -10.38
C HIS A 47 -7.84 8.27 -10.06
N ASN A 48 -8.34 9.01 -9.06
CA ASN A 48 -9.75 9.02 -8.69
C ASN A 48 -10.66 9.62 -9.77
N LEU A 49 -10.22 10.69 -10.43
CA LEU A 49 -10.94 11.31 -11.55
C LEU A 49 -11.07 10.34 -12.74
N PHE A 50 -9.98 9.66 -13.11
CA PHE A 50 -10.00 8.62 -14.15
C PHE A 50 -10.88 7.42 -13.80
N ASN A 51 -11.06 7.15 -12.50
CA ASN A 51 -11.89 6.06 -12.00
C ASN A 51 -13.28 6.53 -11.55
N ARG A 52 -13.73 7.74 -11.91
CA ARG A 52 -14.99 8.32 -11.40
C ARG A 52 -16.24 7.47 -11.70
N ARG A 53 -16.20 6.64 -12.74
CA ARG A 53 -17.28 5.70 -13.08
C ARG A 53 -17.54 4.67 -11.97
N TRP A 54 -16.52 4.32 -11.20
CA TRP A 54 -16.64 3.37 -10.08
C TRP A 54 -17.63 3.86 -9.01
N TYR A 55 -17.67 5.17 -8.73
CA TYR A 55 -18.63 5.77 -7.79
C TYR A 55 -20.10 5.64 -8.22
N ARG A 56 -20.37 5.34 -9.48
CA ARG A 56 -21.73 5.30 -10.04
C ARG A 56 -22.29 3.87 -10.14
N THR A 57 -21.47 2.85 -9.90
CA THR A 57 -21.84 1.45 -10.09
C THR A 57 -21.81 0.70 -8.77
N PRO A 58 -22.95 0.46 -8.11
CA PRO A 58 -22.97 -0.34 -6.89
C PRO A 58 -22.60 -1.81 -7.18
N PRO A 59 -22.04 -2.54 -6.20
CA PRO A 59 -21.72 -3.96 -6.35
C PRO A 59 -22.99 -4.77 -6.70
N LYS A 60 -22.91 -5.68 -7.67
CA LYS A 60 -24.07 -6.53 -8.02
C LYS A 60 -24.19 -7.66 -7.00
N ALA A 61 -25.36 -7.79 -6.37
CA ALA A 61 -25.63 -8.71 -5.24
C ALA A 61 -25.23 -10.20 -5.45
N ARG A 62 -25.08 -10.67 -6.69
CA ARG A 62 -24.75 -12.08 -7.02
C ARG A 62 -23.25 -12.41 -7.03
N ARG A 63 -22.37 -11.39 -6.96
CA ARG A 63 -20.88 -11.49 -6.83
C ARG A 63 -20.38 -10.80 -5.53
N ALA A 64 -21.25 -10.72 -4.54
CA ALA A 64 -21.18 -9.71 -3.48
C ALA A 64 -19.91 -9.73 -2.61
N SER A 65 -19.41 -10.87 -2.11
CA SER A 65 -18.42 -10.81 -1.02
C SER A 65 -17.04 -10.29 -1.43
N ARG A 66 -16.51 -10.71 -2.59
CA ARG A 66 -15.20 -10.24 -3.08
C ARG A 66 -15.27 -8.80 -3.59
N GLU A 67 -16.36 -8.45 -4.27
CA GLU A 67 -16.60 -7.08 -4.73
C GLU A 67 -16.83 -6.11 -3.56
N LEU A 68 -17.55 -6.55 -2.52
CA LEU A 68 -17.74 -5.81 -1.27
C LEU A 68 -16.42 -5.64 -0.52
N PHE A 69 -15.62 -6.70 -0.35
CA PHE A 69 -14.31 -6.59 0.31
C PHE A 69 -13.41 -5.59 -0.40
N ASN A 70 -13.31 -5.66 -1.72
CA ASN A 70 -12.54 -4.69 -2.51
C ASN A 70 -13.09 -3.26 -2.37
N THR A 71 -14.42 -3.10 -2.32
CA THR A 71 -15.07 -1.80 -2.14
C THR A 71 -14.76 -1.21 -0.77
N VAL A 72 -14.85 -2.02 0.29
CA VAL A 72 -14.53 -1.61 1.67
C VAL A 72 -13.06 -1.22 1.78
N VAL A 73 -12.13 -2.05 1.30
CA VAL A 73 -10.69 -1.73 1.30
C VAL A 73 -10.40 -0.43 0.55
N THR A 74 -11.03 -0.24 -0.62
CA THR A 74 -10.86 0.99 -1.41
C THR A 74 -11.41 2.22 -0.68
N PHE A 75 -12.56 2.09 -0.03
CA PHE A 75 -13.14 3.18 0.76
C PHE A 75 -12.27 3.55 1.97
N ILE A 76 -11.79 2.56 2.72
CA ILE A 76 -10.85 2.79 3.84
C ILE A 76 -9.58 3.46 3.33
N LEU A 77 -9.04 3.03 2.18
CA LEU A 77 -7.88 3.66 1.57
C LEU A 77 -8.13 5.14 1.23
N MET A 78 -9.31 5.47 0.71
CA MET A 78 -9.68 6.87 0.46
C MET A 78 -9.70 7.70 1.74
N VAL A 79 -10.27 7.17 2.83
CA VAL A 79 -10.29 7.86 4.13
C VAL A 79 -8.87 8.07 4.65
N VAL A 80 -8.01 7.06 4.59
CA VAL A 80 -6.61 7.17 5.04
C VAL A 80 -5.83 8.18 4.19
N MET A 81 -6.04 8.19 2.86
CA MET A 81 -5.43 9.19 1.98
C MET A 81 -5.91 10.61 2.29
N LEU A 82 -7.18 10.79 2.65
CA LEU A 82 -7.71 12.08 3.07
C LEU A 82 -7.06 12.55 4.38
N VAL A 83 -6.94 11.66 5.37
CA VAL A 83 -6.24 11.96 6.63
C VAL A 83 -4.78 12.36 6.36
N LEU A 84 -4.09 11.64 5.47
CA LEU A 84 -2.73 12.00 5.06
C LEU A 84 -2.66 13.38 4.42
N ILE A 85 -3.55 13.73 3.50
CA ILE A 85 -3.58 15.06 2.86
C ILE A 85 -3.76 16.15 3.92
N VAL A 86 -4.79 16.02 4.76
CA VAL A 86 -5.13 17.04 5.78
C VAL A 86 -3.96 17.20 6.75
N THR A 87 -3.45 16.11 7.30
CA THR A 87 -2.32 16.16 8.24
C THR A 87 -1.05 16.71 7.59
N SER A 88 -0.77 16.38 6.33
CA SER A 88 0.39 16.92 5.59
C SER A 88 0.33 18.44 5.45
N ILE A 89 -0.86 19.00 5.16
CA ILE A 89 -1.05 20.45 5.05
C ILE A 89 -0.80 21.14 6.39
N LEU A 90 -1.28 20.54 7.48
CA LEU A 90 -1.15 21.10 8.83
C LEU A 90 0.28 21.06 9.37
N ILE A 91 1.08 20.07 8.99
CA ILE A 91 2.49 19.94 9.43
C ILE A 91 3.51 20.44 8.39
N SER A 92 3.06 20.90 7.22
CA SER A 92 3.95 21.35 6.14
C SER A 92 4.81 22.53 6.59
N ASN A 93 6.12 22.40 6.35
CA ASN A 93 7.07 23.47 6.60
C ASN A 93 6.86 24.63 5.63
N ALA A 94 6.53 24.34 4.36
CA ALA A 94 6.25 25.37 3.35
C ALA A 94 5.02 26.24 3.68
N LEU A 95 4.02 25.67 4.37
CA LEU A 95 2.80 26.37 4.78
C LEU A 95 2.83 26.86 6.24
N SER A 96 3.99 26.74 6.91
CA SER A 96 4.14 27.05 8.33
C SER A 96 3.79 28.49 8.70
N SER A 97 3.96 29.46 7.79
CA SER A 97 3.60 30.86 8.01
C SER A 97 2.11 31.08 8.28
N VAL A 98 1.24 30.17 7.83
CA VAL A 98 -0.21 30.25 8.00
C VAL A 98 -0.71 29.15 8.94
N MET A 99 -0.13 27.95 8.86
CA MET A 99 -0.63 26.75 9.54
C MET A 99 0.08 26.40 10.86
N SER A 100 1.13 27.12 11.27
CA SER A 100 1.92 26.77 12.47
C SER A 100 1.10 26.63 13.75
N ALA A 101 -0.02 27.37 13.88
CA ALA A 101 -0.93 27.29 15.02
C ALA A 101 -1.74 25.98 15.09
N TYR A 102 -1.89 25.27 13.97
CA TYR A 102 -2.65 24.02 13.86
C TYR A 102 -1.75 22.79 13.74
N GLY A 103 -0.47 23.00 13.40
CA GLY A 103 0.57 21.98 13.50
C GLY A 103 0.83 21.59 14.96
N GLY A 104 1.28 20.36 15.18
CA GLY A 104 1.59 19.92 16.54
C GLY A 104 1.93 18.43 16.61
N PHE A 105 2.40 18.02 17.78
CA PHE A 105 2.83 16.65 18.03
C PHE A 105 1.74 15.61 17.72
N THR A 106 0.50 15.87 18.15
CA THR A 106 -0.63 14.97 17.87
C THR A 106 -0.88 14.82 16.37
N VAL A 107 -0.76 15.90 15.59
CA VAL A 107 -0.95 15.86 14.12
C VAL A 107 0.16 15.05 13.46
N MET A 108 1.41 15.19 13.93
CA MET A 108 2.53 14.37 13.47
C MET A 108 2.32 12.88 13.79
N GLN A 109 1.77 12.56 14.97
CA GLN A 109 1.43 11.18 15.35
C GLN A 109 0.32 10.61 14.45
N ILE A 110 -0.75 11.37 14.21
CA ILE A 110 -1.83 10.96 13.30
C ILE A 110 -1.29 10.77 11.88
N HIS A 111 -0.44 11.67 11.40
CA HIS A 111 0.18 11.57 10.08
C HIS A 111 1.01 10.29 9.96
N THR A 112 1.87 10.04 10.95
CA THR A 112 2.73 8.84 11.00
C THR A 112 1.87 7.57 11.04
N MET A 113 0.89 7.51 11.94
CA MET A 113 -0.05 6.39 12.03
C MET A 113 -0.76 6.15 10.69
N ALA A 114 -1.29 7.21 10.07
CA ALA A 114 -1.96 7.13 8.78
C ALA A 114 -1.01 6.66 7.66
N ALA A 115 0.26 7.04 7.68
CA ALA A 115 1.26 6.60 6.71
C ALA A 115 1.53 5.10 6.80
N TYR A 116 1.69 4.55 8.01
CA TYR A 116 1.85 3.11 8.22
C TYR A 116 0.57 2.33 7.86
N TRP A 117 -0.62 2.85 8.19
CA TRP A 117 -1.88 2.26 7.72
C TRP A 117 -1.99 2.30 6.20
N ALA A 118 -1.57 3.39 5.56
CA ALA A 118 -1.55 3.51 4.10
C ALA A 118 -0.64 2.44 3.48
N LEU A 119 0.54 2.19 4.04
CA LEU A 119 1.44 1.12 3.58
C LEU A 119 0.73 -0.25 3.59
N VAL A 120 0.07 -0.59 4.69
CA VAL A 120 -0.66 -1.86 4.85
C VAL A 120 -1.86 -1.94 3.90
N ILE A 121 -2.68 -0.90 3.81
CA ILE A 121 -3.90 -0.92 3.00
C ILE A 121 -3.57 -0.90 1.50
N VAL A 122 -2.54 -0.16 1.08
CA VAL A 122 -2.05 -0.19 -0.32
C VAL A 122 -1.55 -1.59 -0.67
N ALA A 123 -0.81 -2.24 0.22
CA ALA A 123 -0.41 -3.63 0.05
C ALA A 123 -1.62 -4.58 -0.10
N ILE A 124 -2.63 -4.44 0.74
CA ILE A 124 -3.88 -5.23 0.63
C ILE A 124 -4.56 -4.95 -0.72
N HIS A 125 -4.66 -3.68 -1.14
CA HIS A 125 -5.28 -3.25 -2.39
C HIS A 125 -4.56 -3.82 -3.62
N LEU A 126 -3.21 -3.81 -3.63
CA LEU A 126 -2.40 -4.43 -4.67
C LEU A 126 -2.53 -5.96 -4.66
N GLY A 127 -2.60 -6.58 -3.48
CA GLY A 127 -2.81 -8.02 -3.31
C GLY A 127 -4.13 -8.51 -3.93
N LEU A 128 -5.20 -7.70 -3.87
CA LEU A 128 -6.47 -8.02 -4.53
C LEU A 128 -6.36 -8.05 -6.07
N ARG A 129 -5.40 -7.30 -6.62
CA ARG A 129 -5.09 -7.23 -8.06
C ARG A 129 -3.99 -8.22 -8.48
N TRP A 130 -3.49 -9.04 -7.55
CA TRP A 130 -2.39 -9.99 -7.78
C TRP A 130 -2.60 -10.99 -8.94
N PRO A 131 -3.78 -11.63 -9.14
CA PRO A 131 -3.98 -12.54 -10.28
C PRO A 131 -3.66 -11.88 -11.62
N LEU A 132 -3.94 -10.58 -11.72
CA LEU A 132 -3.70 -9.80 -12.91
C LEU A 132 -2.23 -9.39 -13.05
N LEU A 133 -1.56 -9.02 -11.94
CA LEU A 133 -0.12 -8.76 -11.92
C LEU A 133 0.64 -9.99 -12.41
N MET A 134 0.24 -11.17 -11.95
CA MET A 134 0.83 -12.44 -12.38
C MET A 134 0.56 -12.72 -13.86
N GLY A 135 -0.63 -12.38 -14.37
CA GLY A 135 -0.96 -12.49 -15.79
C GLY A 135 -0.08 -11.59 -16.68
N LEU A 136 0.17 -10.35 -16.24
CA LEU A 136 1.06 -9.42 -16.93
C LEU A 136 2.52 -9.90 -16.90
N ALA A 137 3.00 -10.34 -15.74
CA ALA A 137 4.37 -10.86 -15.59
C ALA A 137 4.59 -12.10 -16.46
N ARG A 138 3.62 -13.02 -16.51
CA ARG A 138 3.69 -14.21 -17.38
C ARG A 138 3.75 -13.84 -18.86
N ASN A 139 2.95 -12.87 -19.29
CA ASN A 139 2.95 -12.42 -20.68
C ASN A 139 4.24 -11.69 -21.05
N ALA A 140 4.76 -10.83 -20.18
CA ALA A 140 6.01 -10.09 -20.41
C ALA A 140 7.23 -11.03 -20.47
N LEU A 141 7.24 -12.08 -19.64
CA LEU A 141 8.33 -13.06 -19.60
C LEU A 141 8.16 -14.21 -20.60
N GLY A 142 7.11 -14.20 -21.44
CA GLY A 142 6.84 -15.26 -22.42
C GLY A 142 6.57 -16.64 -21.79
N LEU A 143 6.13 -16.67 -20.53
CA LEU A 143 6.01 -17.87 -19.72
C LEU A 143 4.70 -18.62 -20.00
N GLN A 144 4.64 -19.35 -21.12
CA GLN A 144 3.44 -20.09 -21.56
C GLN A 144 3.31 -21.51 -21.00
N ARG A 145 4.42 -22.16 -20.59
CA ARG A 145 4.39 -23.52 -20.02
C ARG A 145 4.39 -23.49 -18.50
N ASP A 146 3.56 -24.32 -17.88
CA ASP A 146 3.66 -24.61 -16.45
C ASP A 146 4.83 -25.55 -16.21
N SER A 147 5.76 -25.11 -15.36
CA SER A 147 6.92 -25.89 -14.94
C SER A 147 6.81 -26.20 -13.46
N ARG A 148 6.96 -27.47 -13.10
CA ARG A 148 6.94 -27.94 -11.71
C ARG A 148 8.04 -27.26 -10.88
N THR A 149 9.23 -27.04 -11.46
CA THR A 149 10.33 -26.33 -10.80
C THR A 149 9.99 -24.86 -10.55
N ARG A 150 9.38 -24.17 -11.53
CA ARG A 150 8.93 -22.77 -11.37
C ARG A 150 7.92 -22.64 -10.22
N THR A 151 6.95 -23.56 -10.13
CA THR A 151 5.96 -23.53 -9.05
C THR A 151 6.60 -23.72 -7.68
N VAL A 152 7.58 -24.63 -7.55
CA VAL A 152 8.32 -24.83 -6.30
C VAL A 152 9.12 -23.57 -5.94
N VAL A 153 9.88 -23.00 -6.89
CA VAL A 153 10.65 -21.77 -6.67
C VAL A 153 9.76 -20.61 -6.23
N LEU A 154 8.61 -20.40 -6.90
CA LEU A 154 7.67 -19.35 -6.51
C LEU A 154 7.09 -19.57 -5.11
N ARG A 155 6.82 -20.81 -4.71
CA ARG A 155 6.37 -21.11 -3.34
C ARG A 155 7.45 -20.83 -2.31
N LEU A 156 8.72 -21.16 -2.60
CA LEU A 156 9.84 -20.82 -1.72
C LEU A 156 9.99 -19.31 -1.58
N ILE A 157 9.88 -18.54 -2.68
CA ILE A 157 9.89 -17.08 -2.64
C ILE A 157 8.75 -16.53 -1.77
N VAL A 158 7.53 -17.08 -1.91
CA VAL A 158 6.38 -16.68 -1.08
C VAL A 158 6.65 -16.94 0.41
N ILE A 159 7.23 -18.09 0.76
CA ILE A 159 7.58 -18.42 2.14
C ILE A 159 8.64 -17.46 2.68
N MET A 160 9.68 -17.17 1.88
CA MET A 160 10.73 -16.21 2.27
C MET A 160 10.16 -14.82 2.51
N ILE A 161 9.30 -14.31 1.62
CA ILE A 161 8.63 -13.00 1.79
C ILE A 161 7.78 -13.00 3.06
N ALA A 162 7.03 -14.09 3.33
CA ALA A 162 6.19 -14.18 4.51
C ALA A 162 7.01 -14.16 5.81
N VAL A 163 8.06 -14.99 5.90
CA VAL A 163 8.94 -15.02 7.08
C VAL A 163 9.63 -13.67 7.28
N HIS A 164 10.19 -13.10 6.21
CA HIS A 164 10.86 -11.80 6.28
C HIS A 164 9.89 -10.68 6.68
N GLY A 165 8.67 -10.67 6.15
CA GLY A 165 7.66 -9.67 6.48
C GLY A 165 7.18 -9.76 7.93
N VAL A 166 7.06 -10.97 8.48
CA VAL A 166 6.72 -11.17 9.90
C VAL A 166 7.84 -10.64 10.78
N TRP A 167 9.09 -11.04 10.53
CA TRP A 167 10.25 -10.53 11.28
C TRP A 167 10.35 -9.00 11.19
N SER A 168 10.21 -8.44 9.98
CA SER A 168 10.23 -7.00 9.73
C SER A 168 9.13 -6.23 10.48
N SER A 169 7.98 -6.87 10.71
CA SER A 169 6.87 -6.26 11.46
C SER A 169 7.21 -6.06 12.93
N PHE A 170 8.04 -6.95 13.51
CA PHE A 170 8.57 -6.81 14.86
C PHE A 170 9.73 -5.82 14.90
N GLU A 171 10.66 -5.92 13.94
CA GLU A 171 11.84 -5.03 13.86
C GLU A 171 11.46 -3.56 13.73
N LEU A 172 10.47 -3.25 12.88
CA LEU A 172 9.97 -1.89 12.72
C LEU A 172 8.92 -1.49 13.76
N GLY A 173 8.60 -2.35 14.73
CA GLY A 173 7.57 -2.07 15.73
C GLY A 173 6.21 -1.73 15.10
N LEU A 174 5.81 -2.42 14.02
CA LEU A 174 4.64 -2.04 13.22
C LEU A 174 3.38 -1.89 14.08
N GLY A 175 3.19 -2.77 15.07
CA GLY A 175 2.03 -2.74 15.97
C GLY A 175 1.92 -1.45 16.79
N SER A 176 3.04 -0.91 17.30
CA SER A 176 3.01 0.35 18.05
C SER A 176 2.66 1.52 17.14
N LYS A 177 3.21 1.54 15.92
CA LYS A 177 2.97 2.58 14.92
C LYS A 177 1.53 2.59 14.40
N LEU A 178 0.92 1.42 14.23
CA LEU A 178 -0.49 1.29 13.82
C LEU A 178 -1.47 1.66 14.95
N SER A 179 -1.07 1.52 16.21
CA SER A 179 -1.89 1.83 17.39
C SER A 179 -1.64 3.22 17.97
N MET A 180 -0.85 4.06 17.28
CA MET A 180 -0.47 5.40 17.75
C MET A 180 0.24 5.39 19.12
N GLN A 181 0.84 4.25 19.50
CA GLN A 181 1.63 4.17 20.72
C GLN A 181 2.93 4.96 20.53
N MET A 182 3.29 5.73 21.56
CA MET A 182 4.53 6.45 21.58
C MET A 182 5.68 5.46 21.80
N THR A 183 6.38 5.11 20.73
CA THR A 183 7.65 4.38 20.81
C THR A 183 8.75 5.29 20.29
N LEU A 184 9.83 5.47 21.07
CA LEU A 184 11.06 6.13 20.63
C LEU A 184 11.94 5.17 19.80
N ASP A 185 11.30 4.19 19.16
CA ASP A 185 11.93 3.15 18.35
C ASP A 185 12.09 3.68 16.93
N TRP A 186 13.06 4.59 16.79
CA TRP A 186 13.52 5.09 15.50
C TRP A 186 14.40 4.04 14.81
N TRP A 187 14.47 4.13 13.48
CA TRP A 187 15.43 3.31 12.75
C TRP A 187 16.85 3.67 13.21
N ASN A 188 17.68 2.66 13.45
CA ASN A 188 19.07 2.89 13.80
C ASN A 188 19.79 3.54 12.61
N PHE A 189 20.16 4.82 12.72
CA PHE A 189 20.81 5.56 11.65
C PHE A 189 22.23 5.09 11.33
N GLU A 190 22.82 4.22 12.16
CA GLU A 190 24.07 3.50 11.84
C GLU A 190 23.84 2.35 10.86
N GLU A 191 22.60 1.86 10.74
CA GLU A 191 22.24 0.83 9.77
C GLU A 191 21.90 1.40 8.39
N SER A 192 22.01 0.55 7.38
CA SER A 192 21.79 0.95 5.99
C SER A 192 20.35 1.45 5.75
N VAL A 193 20.22 2.57 5.04
CA VAL A 193 18.92 3.10 4.56
C VAL A 193 18.16 2.06 3.74
N ALA A 194 18.88 1.27 2.94
CA ALA A 194 18.31 0.18 2.16
C ALA A 194 17.64 -0.89 3.05
N GLY A 195 18.22 -1.19 4.22
CA GLY A 195 17.65 -2.13 5.18
C GLY A 195 16.24 -1.73 5.62
N PHE A 196 16.05 -0.45 5.97
CA PHE A 196 14.74 0.09 6.33
C PHE A 196 13.70 -0.15 5.21
N PHE A 197 14.05 0.18 3.96
CA PHE A 197 13.15 -0.02 2.83
C PHE A 197 12.87 -1.49 2.53
N ILE A 198 13.84 -2.37 2.73
CA ILE A 198 13.65 -3.82 2.60
C ILE A 198 12.62 -4.30 3.62
N HIS A 199 12.67 -3.83 4.87
CA HIS A 199 11.66 -4.15 5.87
C HIS A 199 10.27 -3.63 5.47
N CYS A 200 10.15 -2.39 4.98
CA CYS A 200 8.88 -1.86 4.48
C CYS A 200 8.30 -2.68 3.32
N ILE A 201 9.13 -3.04 2.34
CA ILE A 201 8.72 -3.84 1.18
C ILE A 201 8.33 -5.26 1.62
N ALA A 202 9.04 -5.85 2.58
CA ALA A 202 8.71 -7.18 3.11
C ALA A 202 7.37 -7.18 3.85
N ILE A 203 7.09 -6.16 4.66
CA ILE A 203 5.78 -5.97 5.30
C ILE A 203 4.69 -5.83 4.24
N ALA A 204 4.88 -4.97 3.23
CA ALA A 204 3.93 -4.82 2.14
C ALA A 204 3.72 -6.16 1.39
N GLY A 205 4.79 -6.90 1.11
CA GLY A 205 4.74 -8.23 0.49
C GLY A 205 3.92 -9.23 1.31
N LEU A 206 4.11 -9.26 2.63
CA LEU A 206 3.31 -10.11 3.53
C LEU A 206 1.81 -9.81 3.42
N PHE A 207 1.41 -8.53 3.53
CA PHE A 207 -0.01 -8.15 3.44
C PHE A 207 -0.61 -8.36 2.04
N MET A 208 0.19 -8.18 0.99
CA MET A 208 -0.20 -8.54 -0.38
C MET A 208 -0.52 -10.04 -0.49
N LEU A 209 0.34 -10.91 0.06
CA LEU A 209 0.16 -12.36 0.05
C LEU A 209 -1.09 -12.76 0.85
N LEU A 210 -1.25 -12.24 2.07
CA LEU A 210 -2.41 -12.51 2.91
C LEU A 210 -3.72 -12.11 2.21
N SER A 211 -3.76 -10.91 1.63
CA SER A 211 -4.93 -10.42 0.87
C SER A 211 -5.23 -11.30 -0.35
N TYR A 212 -4.21 -11.71 -1.10
CA TYR A 212 -4.38 -12.60 -2.25
C TYR A 212 -4.98 -13.95 -1.84
N TYR A 213 -4.40 -14.62 -0.84
CA TYR A 213 -4.90 -15.92 -0.37
C TYR A 213 -6.28 -15.83 0.27
N ALA A 214 -6.56 -14.78 1.06
CA ALA A 214 -7.89 -14.51 1.60
C ALA A 214 -8.93 -14.36 0.48
N SER A 215 -8.60 -13.60 -0.57
CA SER A 215 -9.51 -13.40 -1.71
C SER A 215 -9.78 -14.68 -2.52
N GLN A 216 -8.82 -15.62 -2.55
CA GLN A 216 -9.00 -16.93 -3.16
C GLN A 216 -9.82 -17.88 -2.28
N GLY A 217 -9.59 -17.90 -0.97
CA GLY A 217 -10.38 -18.71 -0.04
C GLY A 217 -11.86 -18.33 -0.08
N VAL A 218 -12.16 -17.03 -0.13
CA VAL A 218 -13.54 -16.52 -0.32
C VAL A 218 -14.14 -17.00 -1.65
N ALA A 219 -13.35 -17.06 -2.72
CA ALA A 219 -13.84 -17.54 -4.02
C ALA A 219 -14.13 -19.05 -4.02
N VAL A 220 -13.28 -19.85 -3.36
CA VAL A 220 -13.45 -21.32 -3.27
C VAL A 220 -14.66 -21.69 -2.42
N ALA A 221 -14.85 -21.04 -1.26
CA ALA A 221 -16.00 -21.27 -0.39
C ALA A 221 -17.34 -20.97 -1.11
N GLN A 222 -17.36 -19.98 -2.01
CA GLN A 222 -18.55 -19.65 -2.81
C GLN A 222 -18.85 -20.66 -3.92
N THR A 223 -17.83 -21.35 -4.45
CA THR A 223 -18.03 -22.39 -5.46
C THR A 223 -18.48 -23.73 -4.87
N GLN A 224 -18.15 -24.01 -3.60
CA GLN A 224 -18.53 -25.25 -2.91
C GLN A 224 -19.89 -25.17 -2.20
N GLY A 225 -20.42 -23.97 -1.97
CA GLY A 225 -21.76 -23.74 -1.39
C GLY A 225 -22.89 -23.60 -2.42
N ARG A 226 -22.70 -24.07 -3.65
CA ARG A 226 -23.72 -24.17 -4.73
C ARG A 226 -23.87 -25.62 -5.13
#